data_AF-A0A848Y460-F1
#
_entry.id   AF-A0A848Y460-F1
#
_cell.length_a   1.000
_cell.length_b   1.000
_cell.length_c   1.000
_cell.angle_alpha   90.00
_cell.angle_beta   90.00
_cell.angle_gamma   90.00
#
_symmetry.space_group_name_H-M   'P 1'
#
loop_
_entity.id
_entity.type
_entity.pdbx_description
1 polymer ?
#
loop_
_entity_poly.entity_id
_entity_poly.type
_entity_poly.pdbx_seq_one_letter_code
_entity_poly.pdbx_strand_id
1 'polypeptide(L)'
;MTAFVPASEVAVLESPEEVLSTLRSDGKRKWLYPTPSKGRFWRRRQVLGWALITLFVALPIVHIGGKPAVFLDVVHREFTFFGFTFYPTDTFLLLLFGIAALLSIALLTALLGRVWCGWGCPQTVYLEFLYRPIERWIEGKEHVRKRRDEGPWTMDKAWRKSLKWTVYVLISVALAHIFVSYFVGWESLLGWMRGSPFDHWGFFVLMAGTSALVLYDFAFFREQMCTITCPYARFQ
;
A
#
# COMPACT_ATOMS: atom_id res chain seq x y z
N MET A 1 -15.16 56.64 -7.89
CA MET A 1 -16.35 56.08 -7.20
C MET A 1 -16.52 54.64 -7.64
N THR A 2 -15.87 53.71 -6.95
CA THR A 2 -15.97 52.26 -7.21
C THR A 2 -17.23 51.74 -6.55
N ALA A 3 -18.20 51.31 -7.34
CA ALA A 3 -19.44 50.72 -6.85
C ALA A 3 -19.12 49.46 -6.04
N PHE A 4 -19.48 49.48 -4.76
CA PHE A 4 -19.41 48.34 -3.87
C PHE A 4 -20.54 47.38 -4.29
N VAL A 5 -20.20 46.27 -4.96
CA VAL A 5 -21.18 45.25 -5.33
C VAL A 5 -21.69 44.61 -4.03
N PRO A 6 -22.99 44.70 -3.72
CA PRO A 6 -23.54 44.12 -2.50
C PRO A 6 -23.35 42.60 -2.51
N ALA A 7 -22.98 42.02 -1.37
CA ALA A 7 -22.67 40.59 -1.24
C ALA A 7 -23.82 39.65 -1.66
N SER A 8 -25.04 40.18 -1.82
CA SER A 8 -26.21 39.47 -2.33
C SER A 8 -26.19 39.23 -3.85
N GLU A 9 -25.36 39.96 -4.62
CA GLU A 9 -25.21 39.80 -6.08
C GLU A 9 -24.02 38.93 -6.47
N VAL A 10 -23.11 38.67 -5.52
CA VAL A 10 -22.11 37.62 -5.71
C VAL A 10 -22.84 36.31 -5.46
N ALA A 11 -23.17 35.60 -6.54
CA ALA A 11 -23.46 34.17 -6.43
C ALA A 11 -22.25 33.52 -5.75
N VAL A 12 -22.33 33.36 -4.42
CA VAL A 12 -21.46 32.46 -3.69
C VAL A 12 -21.66 31.14 -4.41
N LEU A 13 -20.64 30.71 -5.15
CA LEU A 13 -20.62 29.37 -5.71
C LEU A 13 -20.88 28.46 -4.51
N GLU A 14 -22.09 27.89 -4.42
CA GLU A 14 -22.37 26.83 -3.47
C GLU A 14 -21.25 25.82 -3.70
N SER A 15 -20.37 25.64 -2.72
CA SER A 15 -19.36 24.60 -2.83
C SER A 15 -20.18 23.33 -3.01
N PRO A 16 -20.04 22.60 -4.13
CA PRO A 16 -20.60 21.26 -4.19
C PRO A 16 -20.12 20.59 -2.93
N GLU A 17 -21.05 20.06 -2.11
CA GLU A 17 -20.79 19.36 -0.86
C GLU A 17 -19.40 18.71 -0.93
N GLU A 18 -18.52 18.89 0.06
CA GLU A 18 -17.15 18.37 0.06
C GLU A 18 -17.15 16.83 0.02
N VAL A 19 -17.53 16.27 -1.10
CA VAL A 19 -17.59 14.85 -1.39
C VAL A 19 -16.15 14.47 -1.71
N LEU A 20 -15.67 13.42 -1.03
CA LEU A 20 -14.32 12.89 -1.28
C LEU A 20 -14.10 12.71 -2.77
N SER A 21 -12.88 12.99 -3.26
CA SER A 21 -12.53 12.89 -4.69
C SER A 21 -12.79 11.50 -5.32
N THR A 22 -12.94 10.48 -4.48
CA THR A 22 -13.26 9.08 -4.82
C THR A 22 -14.76 8.75 -4.78
N LEU A 23 -15.63 9.71 -4.47
CA LEU A 23 -17.08 9.58 -4.40
C LEU A 23 -17.75 10.54 -5.40
N ARG A 24 -18.93 10.15 -5.86
CA ARG A 24 -19.85 11.01 -6.62
C ARG A 24 -20.85 11.66 -5.65
N SER A 25 -21.56 12.68 -6.10
CA SER A 25 -22.61 13.34 -5.31
C SER A 25 -23.75 12.40 -4.87
N ASP A 26 -23.95 11.29 -5.58
CA ASP A 26 -24.90 10.23 -5.22
C ASP A 26 -24.35 9.23 -4.18
N GLY A 27 -23.16 9.47 -3.62
CA GLY A 27 -22.49 8.56 -2.68
C GLY A 27 -21.88 7.32 -3.33
N LYS A 28 -22.02 7.12 -4.65
CA LYS A 28 -21.38 5.98 -5.33
C LYS A 28 -19.90 6.22 -5.55
N ARG A 29 -19.14 5.13 -5.54
CA ARG A 29 -17.70 5.17 -5.81
C ARG A 29 -17.39 5.69 -7.21
N LYS A 30 -16.48 6.64 -7.29
CA LYS A 30 -15.85 7.14 -8.52
C LYS A 30 -14.50 6.46 -8.73
N TRP A 31 -14.43 5.58 -9.73
CA TRP A 31 -13.15 4.97 -10.14
C TRP A 31 -12.24 5.98 -10.84
N LEU A 32 -10.98 6.04 -10.40
CA LEU A 32 -9.98 6.97 -10.93
C LEU A 32 -9.10 6.27 -11.98
N TYR A 33 -8.76 7.02 -13.04
CA TYR A 33 -7.89 6.57 -14.14
C TYR A 33 -6.69 7.53 -14.25
N PRO A 34 -5.77 7.52 -13.27
CA PRO A 34 -4.68 8.50 -13.24
C PRO A 34 -3.61 8.19 -14.29
N THR A 35 -3.12 9.26 -14.92
CA THR A 35 -2.01 9.25 -15.86
C THR A 35 -0.69 9.56 -15.12
N PRO A 36 0.39 8.80 -15.36
CA PRO A 36 1.69 9.13 -14.77
C PRO A 36 2.28 10.37 -15.44
N SER A 37 2.60 11.40 -14.63
CA SER A 37 3.32 12.59 -15.11
C SER A 37 4.80 12.24 -15.32
N LYS A 38 5.26 12.30 -16.56
CA LYS A 38 6.65 11.97 -16.93
C LYS A 38 7.57 13.17 -16.67
N GLY A 39 8.73 12.93 -16.05
CA GLY A 39 9.73 13.97 -15.81
C GLY A 39 10.88 13.52 -14.93
N ARG A 40 11.75 14.47 -14.54
CA ARG A 40 12.90 14.22 -13.65
C ARG A 40 12.48 13.68 -12.28
N PHE A 41 11.44 14.28 -11.68
CA PHE A 41 10.91 13.86 -10.39
C PHE A 41 10.26 12.47 -10.45
N TRP A 42 9.62 12.13 -11.57
CA TRP A 42 9.08 10.78 -11.78
C TRP A 42 10.18 9.71 -11.78
N ARG A 43 11.30 9.94 -12.48
CA ARG A 43 12.43 9.00 -12.47
C ARG A 43 13.01 8.82 -11.07
N ARG A 44 13.19 9.91 -10.32
CA ARG A 44 13.67 9.85 -8.93
C ARG A 44 12.71 9.08 -8.03
N ARG A 45 11.39 9.30 -8.16
CA ARG A 45 10.37 8.58 -7.41
C ARG A 45 10.35 7.10 -7.76
N GLN A 46 10.56 6.76 -9.04
CA GLN A 46 10.69 5.37 -9.48
C GLN A 46 11.91 4.68 -8.88
N VAL A 47 13.08 5.34 -8.87
CA VAL A 47 14.28 4.79 -8.23
C VAL A 47 14.04 4.57 -6.73
N LEU A 48 13.49 5.56 -6.03
CA LEU A 48 13.20 5.43 -4.60
C LEU A 48 12.15 4.35 -4.32
N GLY A 49 11.08 4.29 -5.11
CA GLY A 49 10.02 3.30 -4.95
C GLY A 49 10.54 1.87 -5.12
N TRP A 50 11.34 1.61 -6.15
CA TRP A 50 11.98 0.31 -6.32
C TRP A 50 13.00 0.01 -5.22
N ALA A 51 13.79 1.00 -4.78
CA ALA A 51 14.69 0.83 -3.65
C ALA A 51 13.94 0.43 -2.36
N LEU A 52 12.80 1.06 -2.07
CA LEU A 52 11.97 0.74 -0.91
C LEU A 52 11.34 -0.66 -1.02
N ILE A 53 10.85 -1.05 -2.20
CA ILE A 53 10.32 -2.40 -2.44
C ILE A 53 11.44 -3.44 -2.25
N THR A 54 12.60 -3.24 -2.89
CA THR A 54 13.74 -4.15 -2.76
C THR A 54 14.20 -4.25 -1.31
N LEU A 55 14.28 -3.13 -0.59
CA LEU A 55 14.61 -3.12 0.84
C LEU A 55 13.60 -3.95 1.63
N PHE A 56 12.30 -3.71 1.45
CA PHE A 56 11.25 -4.44 2.15
C PHE A 56 11.30 -5.96 1.89
N VAL A 57 11.62 -6.37 0.67
CA VAL A 57 11.78 -7.79 0.32
C VAL A 57 13.08 -8.38 0.88
N ALA A 58 14.16 -7.62 0.91
CA ALA A 58 15.46 -8.10 1.35
C ALA A 58 15.56 -8.31 2.86
N LEU A 59 14.93 -7.45 3.68
CA LEU A 59 15.07 -7.48 5.14
C LEU A 59 14.74 -8.83 5.82
N PRO A 60 13.67 -9.56 5.46
CA PRO A 60 13.38 -10.86 6.08
C PRO A 60 14.14 -12.04 5.43
N ILE A 61 14.83 -11.82 4.31
CA ILE A 61 15.55 -12.88 3.55
C ILE A 61 17.05 -12.84 3.85
N VAL A 62 17.63 -11.65 3.96
CA VAL A 62 19.07 -11.47 4.22
C VAL A 62 19.35 -11.79 5.68
N HIS A 63 20.29 -12.70 5.93
CA HIS A 63 20.70 -13.10 7.27
C HIS A 63 21.94 -12.32 7.71
N ILE A 64 21.90 -11.78 8.93
CA ILE A 64 23.02 -11.06 9.56
C ILE A 64 23.21 -11.67 10.95
N GLY A 65 24.37 -12.28 11.21
CA GLY A 65 24.65 -12.92 12.50
C GLY A 65 23.80 -14.16 12.78
N GLY A 66 23.34 -14.88 11.75
CA GLY A 66 22.57 -16.13 11.88
C GLY A 66 21.05 -15.98 12.02
N LYS A 67 20.53 -14.73 12.11
CA LYS A 67 19.09 -14.43 12.08
C LYS A 67 18.76 -13.51 10.88
N PRO A 68 17.50 -13.44 10.42
CA PRO A 68 17.10 -12.46 9.41
C PRO A 68 17.39 -11.03 9.86
N ALA A 69 17.71 -10.14 8.91
CA ALA A 69 18.10 -8.77 9.21
C ALA A 69 16.99 -8.01 9.95
N VAL A 70 15.73 -8.30 9.66
CA VAL A 70 14.61 -7.91 10.53
C VAL A 70 13.74 -9.14 10.78
N PHE A 71 13.62 -9.52 12.04
CA PHE A 71 12.79 -10.63 12.47
C PHE A 71 12.04 -10.26 13.75
N LEU A 72 10.71 -10.35 13.71
CA LEU A 72 9.80 -9.98 14.77
C LEU A 72 9.11 -11.23 15.31
N ASP A 73 9.81 -12.00 16.15
CA ASP A 73 9.25 -13.20 16.75
C ASP A 73 8.29 -12.81 17.88
N VAL A 74 7.01 -12.72 17.56
CA VAL A 74 5.96 -12.39 18.53
C VAL A 74 5.72 -13.56 19.51
N VAL A 75 6.03 -14.79 19.10
CA VAL A 75 5.80 -16.00 19.91
C VAL A 75 6.81 -16.07 21.05
N HIS A 76 8.09 -15.92 20.73
CA HIS A 76 9.18 -15.91 21.72
C HIS A 76 9.48 -14.51 22.27
N ARG A 77 8.81 -13.47 21.74
CA ARG A 77 9.00 -12.06 22.09
C ARG A 77 10.46 -11.61 21.88
N GLU A 78 11.09 -12.13 20.82
CA GLU A 78 12.44 -11.77 20.39
C GLU A 78 12.36 -10.90 19.14
N PHE A 79 12.90 -9.69 19.21
CA PHE A 79 12.92 -8.77 18.07
C PHE A 79 14.36 -8.57 17.62
N THR A 80 14.69 -9.01 16.41
CA THR A 80 16.03 -8.86 15.83
C THR A 80 16.03 -7.77 14.77
N PHE A 81 16.93 -6.80 14.93
CA PHE A 81 17.18 -5.72 13.98
C PHE A 81 18.68 -5.64 13.67
N PHE A 82 19.04 -5.91 12.41
CA PHE A 82 20.39 -5.80 11.86
C PHE A 82 21.48 -6.49 12.72
N GLY A 83 21.18 -7.68 13.24
CA GLY A 83 22.09 -8.47 14.08
C GLY A 83 21.98 -8.19 15.59
N PHE A 84 21.22 -7.18 16.01
CA PHE A 84 20.91 -6.95 17.42
C PHE A 84 19.58 -7.64 17.77
N THR A 85 19.60 -8.60 18.70
CA THR A 85 18.39 -9.25 19.23
C THR A 85 18.02 -8.63 20.56
N PHE A 86 16.82 -8.07 20.64
CA PHE A 86 16.20 -7.62 21.88
C PHE A 86 15.39 -8.75 22.49
N TYR A 87 15.65 -9.01 23.76
CA TYR A 87 14.94 -10.02 24.54
C TYR A 87 13.83 -9.39 25.38
N PRO A 88 12.90 -10.18 25.91
CA PRO A 88 11.85 -9.69 26.80
C PRO A 88 12.37 -8.98 28.06
N THR A 89 13.58 -9.33 28.51
CA THR A 89 14.27 -8.64 29.62
C THR A 89 14.59 -7.18 29.31
N ASP A 90 14.77 -6.86 28.02
CA ASP A 90 15.10 -5.53 27.52
C ASP A 90 13.87 -4.74 27.08
N THR A 91 12.68 -5.07 27.61
CA THR A 91 11.42 -4.43 27.25
C THR A 91 11.48 -2.90 27.35
N PHE A 92 12.26 -2.35 28.28
CA PHE A 92 12.46 -0.90 28.39
C PHE A 92 13.18 -0.30 27.17
N LEU A 93 14.22 -0.96 26.66
CA LEU A 93 14.94 -0.52 25.45
C LEU A 93 14.04 -0.64 24.22
N LEU A 94 13.28 -1.73 24.10
CA LEU A 94 12.29 -1.92 23.05
C LEU A 94 11.20 -0.85 23.07
N LEU A 95 10.70 -0.51 24.26
CA LEU A 95 9.69 0.53 24.44
C LEU A 95 10.25 1.90 24.02
N LEU A 96 11.45 2.25 24.48
CA LEU A 96 12.08 3.52 24.14
C LEU A 96 12.34 3.63 22.64
N PHE A 97 12.83 2.54 22.02
CA PHE A 97 13.02 2.45 20.58
C PHE A 97 11.69 2.61 19.82
N GLY A 98 10.64 1.92 20.26
CA GLY A 98 9.30 2.00 19.67
C GLY A 98 8.69 3.41 19.75
N ILE A 99 8.79 4.06 20.92
CA ILE A 99 8.34 5.44 21.11
C ILE A 99 9.16 6.39 20.23
N ALA A 100 10.49 6.26 20.23
CA ALA A 100 11.36 7.09 19.40
C ALA A 100 11.04 6.94 17.91
N ALA A 101 10.81 5.71 17.43
CA ALA A 101 10.42 5.44 16.06
C ALA A 101 9.05 6.05 15.72
N LEU A 102 8.06 5.89 16.60
CA LEU A 102 6.72 6.44 16.41
C LEU A 102 6.76 7.98 16.36
N LEU A 103 7.45 8.63 17.29
CA LEU A 103 7.61 10.08 17.32
C LEU A 103 8.38 10.59 16.09
N SER A 104 9.42 9.86 15.66
CA SER A 104 10.19 10.22 14.47
C SER A 104 9.33 10.17 13.21
N ILE A 105 8.53 9.12 13.04
CA ILE A 105 7.61 8.99 11.90
C ILE A 105 6.52 10.06 11.98
N ALA A 106 5.93 10.29 13.16
CA ALA A 106 4.92 11.33 13.36
C ALA A 106 5.48 12.74 13.03
N LEU A 107 6.69 13.05 13.47
CA LEU A 107 7.35 14.32 13.18
C LEU A 107 7.68 14.46 11.68
N LEU A 108 8.24 13.42 11.06
CA LEU A 108 8.54 13.42 9.62
C LEU A 108 7.27 13.57 8.77
N THR A 109 6.17 12.93 9.19
CA THR A 109 4.88 13.05 8.50
C THR A 109 4.20 14.40 8.75
N ALA A 110 4.35 15.00 9.92
CA ALA A 110 3.86 16.35 10.18
C ALA A 110 4.62 17.40 9.34
N LEU A 111 5.95 17.32 9.30
CA LEU A 111 6.79 18.30 8.60
C LEU A 111 6.83 18.09 7.08
N LEU A 112 6.89 16.84 6.63
CA LEU A 112 7.12 16.46 5.23
C LEU A 112 6.03 15.54 4.67
N GLY A 113 4.82 15.52 5.24
CA GLY A 113 3.86 14.47 4.90
C GLY A 113 3.40 14.45 3.44
N ARG A 114 3.37 15.58 2.71
CA ARG A 114 3.07 15.56 1.26
C ARG A 114 4.19 14.86 0.48
N VAL A 115 5.44 15.02 0.92
CA VAL A 115 6.59 14.28 0.38
C VAL A 115 6.50 12.81 0.77
N TRP A 116 6.22 12.48 2.03
CA TRP A 116 6.06 11.10 2.51
C TRP A 116 4.93 10.36 1.77
N CYS A 117 3.71 10.91 1.80
CA CYS A 117 2.54 10.35 1.14
C CYS A 117 2.74 10.17 -0.38
N GLY A 118 3.51 11.05 -1.02
CA GLY A 118 3.84 10.97 -2.44
C GLY A 118 5.00 10.03 -2.80
N TRP A 119 6.00 9.87 -1.92
CA TRP A 119 7.28 9.21 -2.27
C TRP A 119 7.58 7.94 -1.49
N GLY A 120 7.24 7.89 -0.20
CA GLY A 120 7.65 6.81 0.72
C GLY A 120 6.50 5.97 1.28
N CYS A 121 5.26 6.46 1.21
CA CYS A 121 4.11 5.75 1.73
C CYS A 121 3.96 4.37 1.03
N PRO A 122 3.92 3.25 1.78
CA PRO A 122 3.81 1.91 1.21
C PRO A 122 2.62 1.78 0.25
N GLN A 123 1.47 2.35 0.63
CA GLN A 123 0.27 2.35 -0.21
C GLN A 123 0.55 2.96 -1.59
N THR A 124 1.15 4.15 -1.60
CA THR A 124 1.48 4.87 -2.82
C THR A 124 2.56 4.15 -3.64
N VAL A 125 3.59 3.61 -3.00
CA VAL A 125 4.71 2.92 -3.66
C VAL A 125 4.23 1.67 -4.39
N TYR A 126 3.51 0.77 -3.70
CA TYR A 126 3.01 -0.45 -4.33
C TYR A 126 1.93 -0.16 -5.38
N LEU A 127 1.00 0.76 -5.11
CA LEU A 127 -0.04 1.09 -6.07
C LEU A 127 0.55 1.70 -7.36
N GLU A 128 1.49 2.63 -7.24
CA GLU A 128 2.04 3.37 -8.38
C GLU A 128 3.09 2.58 -9.19
N PHE A 129 3.93 1.77 -8.53
CA PHE A 129 5.04 1.07 -9.18
C PHE A 129 4.76 -0.40 -9.49
N LEU A 130 3.77 -1.02 -8.84
CA LEU A 130 3.44 -2.42 -9.04
C LEU A 130 2.07 -2.58 -9.71
N TYR A 131 0.99 -2.17 -9.07
CA TYR A 131 -0.37 -2.44 -9.55
C TYR A 131 -0.76 -1.61 -10.78
N ARG A 132 -0.56 -0.29 -10.77
CA ARG A 132 -0.93 0.57 -11.92
C ARG A 132 -0.15 0.25 -13.21
N PRO A 133 1.18 0.02 -13.19
CA PRO A 133 1.91 -0.31 -14.42
C PRO A 133 1.44 -1.61 -15.05
N ILE A 134 1.13 -2.62 -14.23
CA ILE A 134 0.55 -3.89 -14.67
C ILE A 134 -0.84 -3.68 -15.28
N GLU A 135 -1.68 -2.88 -14.62
CA GLU A 135 -3.00 -2.52 -15.13
C GLU A 135 -2.92 -1.81 -16.48
N ARG A 136 -1.98 -0.87 -16.64
CA ARG A 136 -1.72 -0.15 -17.90
C ARG A 136 -1.18 -1.08 -18.98
N TRP A 137 -0.40 -2.09 -18.62
CA TRP A 137 0.13 -3.08 -19.55
C TRP A 137 -0.95 -4.03 -20.07
N ILE A 138 -1.86 -4.49 -19.20
CA ILE A 138 -2.93 -5.45 -19.55
C ILE A 138 -4.14 -4.76 -20.20
N GLU A 139 -4.61 -3.64 -19.63
CA GLU A 139 -5.84 -2.96 -20.09
C GLU A 139 -5.56 -1.80 -21.05
N GLY A 140 -4.32 -1.33 -21.15
CA GLY A 140 -3.91 -0.22 -22.01
C GLY A 140 -4.01 1.16 -21.34
N LYS A 141 -3.97 2.20 -22.16
CA LYS A 141 -4.01 3.61 -21.73
C LYS A 141 -5.35 3.96 -21.05
N GLU A 142 -5.33 5.02 -20.27
CA GLU A 142 -6.40 5.45 -19.36
C GLU A 142 -7.72 5.70 -20.08
N HIS A 143 -7.70 6.37 -21.24
CA HIS A 143 -8.89 6.63 -22.05
C HIS A 143 -9.49 5.35 -22.65
N VAL A 144 -8.64 4.40 -23.08
CA VAL A 144 -9.08 3.09 -23.59
C VAL A 144 -9.73 2.31 -22.47
N ARG A 145 -9.12 2.32 -21.28
CA ARG A 145 -9.63 1.63 -20.10
C ARG A 145 -10.97 2.18 -19.65
N LYS A 146 -11.08 3.51 -19.53
CA LYS A 146 -12.33 4.18 -19.17
C LYS A 146 -13.45 3.85 -20.15
N ARG A 147 -13.19 3.95 -21.47
CA ARG A 147 -14.16 3.60 -22.50
C ARG A 147 -14.56 2.12 -22.44
N ARG A 148 -13.62 1.21 -22.18
CA ARG A 148 -13.89 -0.23 -22.03
C ARG A 148 -14.75 -0.50 -20.79
N ASP A 149 -14.49 0.22 -19.69
CA ASP A 149 -15.24 0.05 -18.44
C ASP A 149 -16.68 0.55 -18.56
N GLU A 150 -16.91 1.61 -19.33
CA GLU A 150 -18.25 2.15 -19.67
C GLU A 150 -18.98 1.30 -20.74
N GLY A 151 -18.26 0.54 -21.56
CA GLY A 151 -18.83 -0.30 -22.63
C GLY A 151 -19.37 -1.68 -22.16
N PRO A 152 -20.04 -2.41 -23.07
CA PRO A 152 -20.61 -3.73 -22.78
C PRO A 152 -19.52 -4.78 -22.45
N TRP A 153 -19.94 -5.88 -21.84
CA TRP A 153 -19.07 -7.02 -21.55
C TRP A 153 -18.73 -7.79 -22.85
N THR A 154 -17.64 -7.38 -23.49
CA THR A 154 -17.06 -8.09 -24.63
C THR A 154 -16.07 -9.16 -24.17
N MET A 155 -15.75 -10.13 -25.04
CA MET A 155 -14.72 -11.13 -24.77
C MET A 155 -13.34 -10.50 -24.49
N ASP A 156 -12.97 -9.43 -25.20
CA ASP A 156 -11.74 -8.66 -24.91
C ASP A 156 -11.74 -8.08 -23.49
N LYS A 157 -12.89 -7.55 -23.03
CA LYS A 157 -13.04 -7.03 -21.66
C LYS A 157 -12.92 -8.14 -20.63
N ALA A 158 -13.61 -9.26 -20.83
CA ALA A 158 -13.57 -10.40 -19.92
C ALA A 158 -12.15 -10.95 -19.77
N TRP A 159 -11.47 -11.24 -20.89
CA TRP A 159 -10.11 -11.77 -20.87
C TRP A 159 -9.12 -10.84 -20.15
N ARG A 160 -9.12 -9.53 -20.47
CA ARG A 160 -8.20 -8.57 -19.84
C ARG A 160 -8.48 -8.40 -18.35
N LYS A 161 -9.75 -8.36 -17.94
CA LYS A 161 -10.11 -8.26 -16.52
C LYS A 161 -9.70 -9.52 -15.76
N SER A 162 -9.94 -10.70 -16.32
CA SER A 162 -9.51 -11.97 -15.73
C SER A 162 -7.99 -12.02 -15.58
N LEU A 163 -7.25 -11.70 -16.65
CA LEU A 163 -5.79 -11.67 -16.61
C LEU A 163 -5.26 -10.68 -15.56
N LYS A 164 -5.83 -9.48 -15.47
CA LYS A 164 -5.48 -8.51 -14.44
C LYS A 164 -5.69 -9.08 -13.03
N TRP A 165 -6.87 -9.65 -12.77
CA TRP A 165 -7.19 -10.21 -11.46
C TRP A 165 -6.26 -11.37 -11.10
N THR A 166 -5.92 -12.25 -12.05
CA THR A 166 -4.94 -13.31 -11.85
C THR A 166 -3.58 -12.74 -11.45
N VAL A 167 -3.07 -11.73 -12.16
CA VAL A 167 -1.78 -11.11 -11.82
C VAL A 167 -1.83 -10.41 -10.46
N TYR A 168 -2.94 -9.75 -10.13
CA TYR A 168 -3.14 -9.12 -8.82
C TYR A 168 -3.15 -10.14 -7.69
N VAL A 169 -3.81 -11.28 -7.86
CA VAL A 169 -3.79 -12.39 -6.89
C VAL A 169 -2.35 -12.86 -6.68
N LEU A 170 -1.60 -13.15 -7.74
CA LEU A 170 -0.22 -13.62 -7.63
C LEU A 170 0.68 -12.64 -6.87
N ILE A 171 0.52 -11.34 -7.14
CA ILE A 171 1.31 -10.29 -6.47
C ILE A 171 0.89 -10.13 -5.01
N SER A 172 -0.40 -10.10 -4.72
CA SER A 172 -0.91 -9.97 -3.35
C SER A 172 -0.51 -11.15 -2.49
N VAL A 173 -0.53 -12.36 -3.06
CA VAL A 173 0.02 -13.57 -2.45
C VAL A 173 1.51 -13.36 -2.17
N ALA A 174 2.33 -13.01 -3.16
CA ALA A 174 3.77 -12.80 -2.94
C ALA A 174 4.07 -11.73 -1.86
N LEU A 175 3.36 -10.61 -1.87
CA LEU A 175 3.50 -9.55 -0.86
C LEU A 175 3.11 -10.03 0.54
N ALA A 176 2.03 -10.81 0.65
CA ALA A 176 1.62 -11.39 1.93
C ALA A 176 2.67 -12.36 2.48
N HIS A 177 3.33 -13.16 1.63
CA HIS A 177 4.44 -14.03 2.08
C HIS A 177 5.60 -13.24 2.65
N ILE A 178 6.01 -12.19 1.95
CA ILE A 178 7.09 -11.33 2.39
C ILE A 178 6.70 -10.67 3.72
N PHE A 179 5.49 -10.15 3.83
CA PHE A 179 5.00 -9.53 5.07
C PHE A 179 4.96 -10.52 6.24
N VAL A 180 4.41 -11.72 6.07
CA VAL A 180 4.34 -12.73 7.14
C VAL A 180 5.72 -13.29 7.49
N SER A 181 6.66 -13.32 6.54
CA SER A 181 8.04 -13.75 6.81
C SER A 181 8.77 -12.89 7.84
N TYR A 182 8.36 -11.63 8.05
CA TYR A 182 8.89 -10.81 9.16
C TYR A 182 8.57 -11.40 10.54
N PHE A 183 7.47 -12.15 10.68
CA PHE A 183 7.01 -12.66 11.97
C PHE A 183 7.41 -14.10 12.24
N VAL A 184 7.48 -14.91 11.18
CA VAL A 184 7.69 -16.36 11.31
C VAL A 184 9.03 -16.82 10.70
N GLY A 185 9.66 -15.96 9.90
CA GLY A 185 10.89 -16.28 9.21
C GLY A 185 10.61 -16.88 7.83
N TRP A 186 11.49 -16.58 6.89
CA TRP A 186 11.34 -16.98 5.49
C TRP A 186 11.40 -18.51 5.31
N GLU A 187 12.33 -19.18 5.97
CA GLU A 187 12.59 -20.62 5.81
C GLU A 187 11.45 -21.46 6.39
N SER A 188 11.01 -21.15 7.61
CA SER A 188 9.86 -21.80 8.26
C SER A 188 8.60 -21.67 7.41
N LEU A 189 8.31 -20.46 6.91
CA LEU A 189 7.14 -20.20 6.09
C LEU A 189 7.16 -21.02 4.80
N LEU A 190 8.31 -21.08 4.12
CA LEU A 190 8.49 -21.89 2.92
C LEU A 190 8.36 -23.40 3.21
N GLY A 191 8.80 -23.86 4.38
CA GLY A 191 8.62 -25.24 4.82
C GLY A 191 7.14 -25.59 4.96
N TRP A 192 6.38 -24.77 5.69
CA TRP A 192 4.96 -25.02 5.95
C TRP A 192 4.10 -24.98 4.68
N MET A 193 4.46 -24.12 3.73
CA MET A 193 3.74 -24.06 2.46
C MET A 193 4.02 -25.21 1.50
N ARG A 194 5.18 -25.85 1.62
CA ARG A 194 5.50 -27.05 0.83
C ARG A 194 4.90 -28.31 1.45
N GLY A 195 4.57 -28.28 2.74
CA GLY A 195 3.88 -29.36 3.46
C GLY A 195 2.38 -29.42 3.16
N SER A 196 1.69 -30.33 3.85
CA SER A 196 0.23 -30.42 3.75
C SER A 196 -0.41 -29.22 4.45
N PRO A 197 -1.40 -28.53 3.83
CA PRO A 197 -2.11 -27.42 4.47
C PRO A 197 -2.79 -27.80 5.80
N PHE A 198 -3.08 -29.09 6.00
CA PHE A 198 -3.71 -29.61 7.21
C PHE A 198 -2.76 -29.66 8.41
N ASP A 199 -1.44 -29.76 8.18
CA ASP A 199 -0.45 -29.83 9.26
C ASP A 199 -0.28 -28.48 9.96
N HIS A 200 -0.53 -27.38 9.22
CA HIS A 200 -0.38 -26.01 9.69
C HIS A 200 -1.60 -25.15 9.38
N TRP A 201 -2.80 -25.67 9.68
CA TRP A 201 -4.09 -25.01 9.38
C TRP A 201 -4.15 -23.54 9.83
N GLY A 202 -3.69 -23.24 11.05
CA GLY A 202 -3.71 -21.87 11.58
C GLY A 202 -2.87 -20.90 10.74
N PHE A 203 -1.68 -21.33 10.31
CA PHE A 203 -0.81 -20.51 9.45
C PHE A 203 -1.36 -20.40 8.03
N PHE A 204 -1.98 -21.46 7.51
CA PHE A 204 -2.64 -21.42 6.20
C PHE A 204 -3.79 -20.39 6.18
N VAL A 205 -4.64 -20.39 7.21
CA VAL A 205 -5.73 -19.40 7.36
C VAL A 205 -5.17 -17.99 7.50
N LEU A 206 -4.12 -17.80 8.31
CA LEU A 206 -3.45 -16.51 8.44
C LEU A 206 -2.94 -16.03 7.08
N MET A 207 -2.21 -16.87 6.35
CA MET A 207 -1.66 -16.56 5.03
C MET A 207 -2.74 -16.23 4.00
N ALA A 208 -3.82 -17.02 3.96
CA ALA A 208 -4.95 -16.78 3.08
C ALA A 208 -5.66 -15.47 3.43
N GLY A 209 -5.87 -15.20 4.71
CA GLY A 209 -6.47 -13.97 5.22
C GLY A 209 -5.62 -12.74 4.88
N THR A 210 -4.32 -12.78 5.15
CA THR A 210 -3.38 -11.69 4.80
C THR A 210 -3.34 -11.47 3.29
N SER A 211 -3.27 -12.54 2.48
CA SER A 211 -3.29 -12.43 1.02
C SER A 211 -4.58 -11.79 0.51
N ALA A 212 -5.72 -12.18 1.08
CA ALA A 212 -7.02 -11.59 0.75
C ALA A 212 -7.11 -10.12 1.15
N LEU A 213 -6.59 -9.73 2.32
CA LEU A 213 -6.54 -8.33 2.75
C LEU A 213 -5.64 -7.48 1.84
N VAL A 214 -4.44 -7.97 1.49
CA VAL A 214 -3.55 -7.28 0.55
C VAL A 214 -4.19 -7.15 -0.83
N LEU A 215 -4.87 -8.21 -1.31
CA LEU A 215 -5.62 -8.16 -2.56
C LEU A 215 -6.76 -7.14 -2.49
N TYR A 216 -7.56 -7.17 -1.43
CA TYR A 216 -8.65 -6.24 -1.24
C TYR A 216 -8.14 -4.79 -1.23
N ASP A 217 -7.09 -4.51 -0.47
CA ASP A 217 -6.53 -3.17 -0.37
C ASP A 217 -6.01 -2.66 -1.73
N PHE A 218 -5.11 -3.39 -2.39
CA PHE A 218 -4.49 -2.87 -3.61
C PHE A 218 -5.31 -3.06 -4.89
N ALA A 219 -6.16 -4.07 -4.99
CA ALA A 219 -7.01 -4.27 -6.17
C ALA A 219 -8.32 -3.50 -6.08
N PHE A 220 -8.95 -3.48 -4.91
CA PHE A 220 -10.25 -2.87 -4.71
C PHE A 220 -10.16 -1.54 -3.97
N PHE A 221 -9.63 -1.45 -2.74
CA PHE A 221 -9.72 -0.25 -1.89
C PHE A 221 -8.91 0.94 -2.46
N ARG A 222 -7.68 0.69 -2.90
CA ARG A 222 -6.78 1.60 -3.62
C ARG A 222 -6.66 2.96 -2.94
N GLU A 223 -7.15 4.02 -3.60
CA GLU A 223 -7.10 5.40 -3.10
C GLU A 223 -8.01 5.64 -1.89
N GLN A 224 -9.00 4.77 -1.66
CA GLN A 224 -9.87 4.86 -0.47
C GLN A 224 -9.09 4.65 0.82
N MET A 225 -7.98 3.91 0.78
CA MET A 225 -7.07 3.79 1.91
C MET A 225 -6.51 5.15 2.33
N CYS A 226 -6.15 5.98 1.36
CA CYS A 226 -5.59 7.30 1.62
C CYS A 226 -6.66 8.32 2.01
N THR A 227 -7.88 8.22 1.48
CA THR A 227 -8.95 9.21 1.76
C THR A 227 -9.79 8.89 2.99
N ILE A 228 -9.96 7.60 3.33
CA ILE A 228 -10.86 7.16 4.40
C ILE A 228 -10.07 6.70 5.63
N THR A 229 -9.09 5.80 5.44
CA THR A 229 -8.44 5.09 6.55
C THR A 229 -7.17 5.78 7.04
N CYS A 230 -6.43 6.44 6.15
CA CYS A 230 -5.13 7.03 6.47
C CYS A 230 -5.28 8.24 7.39
N PRO A 231 -4.80 8.18 8.65
CA PRO A 231 -4.87 9.32 9.55
C PRO A 231 -3.98 10.48 9.07
N TYR A 232 -2.85 10.16 8.44
CA TYR A 232 -1.87 11.15 7.97
C TYR A 232 -2.42 12.06 6.87
N ALA A 233 -3.33 11.57 6.04
CA ALA A 233 -3.94 12.39 5.00
C ALA A 233 -4.84 13.51 5.57
N ARG A 234 -5.34 13.33 6.81
CA ARG A 234 -6.23 14.28 7.49
C ARG A 234 -5.49 15.28 8.37
N PHE A 235 -4.26 14.98 8.75
CA PHE A 235 -3.40 15.90 9.50
C PHE A 235 -2.76 16.99 8.60
N GLN A 236 -3.05 17.00 7.29
CA GLN A 236 -2.46 17.87 6.26
C GLN A 236 -3.49 18.48 5.32
#